data_AF-A0A5R9Q541-F1
#
_entry.id   AF-A0A5R9Q541-F1
#
_cell.length_a   1.000
_cell.length_b   1.000
_cell.length_c   1.000
_cell.angle_alpha   90.00
_cell.angle_beta   90.00
_cell.angle_gamma   90.00
#
_symmetry.space_group_name_H-M   'P 1'
#
loop_
_entity.id
_entity.type
_entity.pdbx_description
1 polymer ?
#
loop_
_entity_poly.entity_id
_entity_poly.type
_entity_poly.pdbx_seq_one_letter_code
_entity_poly.pdbx_strand_id
1 'polypeptide(L)' 'MWLKSKLKLLTLFIGMLTVTSAFSFMNDEYVTWRDAMACEAKCQLFGCKSGNLFGQKDGQSQACRCEGEQDYLLILD' A
#
# COMPACT_ATOMS: atom_id res chain seq x y z
N MET A 1 7.77 -8.94 44.16
CA MET A 1 7.20 -9.82 43.10
C MET A 1 6.29 -9.07 42.12
N TRP A 2 5.41 -8.18 42.60
CA TRP A 2 4.46 -7.38 41.80
C TRP A 2 5.09 -6.50 40.70
N LEU A 3 6.20 -5.79 41.00
CA LEU A 3 6.86 -4.91 40.04
C LEU A 3 7.41 -5.64 38.81
N LYS A 4 7.96 -6.85 39.01
CA LYS A 4 8.46 -7.70 37.92
C LYS A 4 7.34 -8.20 37.01
N SER A 5 6.15 -8.45 37.58
CA SER A 5 4.97 -8.87 36.82
C SER A 5 4.41 -7.74 35.97
N LYS A 6 4.35 -6.52 36.52
CA LYS A 6 3.94 -5.30 35.80
C LYS A 6 4.88 -4.99 34.63
N LEU A 7 6.19 -5.13 34.84
CA LEU A 7 7.20 -4.90 33.80
C LEU A 7 7.08 -5.91 32.65
N LYS A 8 6.88 -7.20 32.93
CA LYS A 8 6.66 -8.24 31.90
C LYS A 8 5.41 -7.97 31.06
N LEU A 9 4.32 -7.53 31.70
CA LEU A 9 3.07 -7.18 31.02
C LEU A 9 3.26 -5.98 30.08
N LEU A 10 4.02 -4.98 30.53
CA LEU A 10 4.36 -3.81 29.72
C LEU A 10 5.22 -4.19 28.51
N THR A 11 6.23 -5.06 28.69
CA THR A 11 7.07 -5.53 27.58
C THR A 11 6.27 -6.35 26.56
N LEU A 12 5.35 -7.21 27.01
CA LEU A 12 4.45 -7.95 26.13
C LEU A 12 3.53 -7.02 25.35
N PHE A 13 2.97 -6.01 26.01
CA PHE A 13 2.10 -5.03 25.36
C PHE A 13 2.85 -4.22 24.30
N ILE A 14 4.06 -3.73 24.63
CA ILE A 14 4.91 -3.02 23.66
C ILE A 14 5.27 -3.93 22.49
N GLY A 15 5.66 -5.18 22.75
CA GLY A 15 5.97 -6.14 21.69
C GLY A 15 4.77 -6.44 20.79
N MET A 16 3.57 -6.51 21.34
CA MET A 16 2.35 -6.68 20.55
C MET A 16 2.09 -5.46 19.66
N LEU A 17 2.24 -4.25 20.21
CA LEU A 17 2.07 -3.01 19.45
C LEU A 17 3.07 -2.89 18.30
N THR A 18 4.35 -3.22 18.53
CA THR A 18 5.38 -3.16 17.48
C THR A 18 5.14 -4.16 16.36
N VAL A 19 4.69 -5.38 16.69
CA VAL A 19 4.33 -6.37 15.66
C VAL A 19 3.13 -5.89 14.86
N THR A 20 2.09 -5.36 15.51
CA THR A 20 0.91 -4.86 14.80
C THR A 20 1.23 -3.64 13.93
N SER A 21 2.07 -2.70 14.38
CA SER A 21 2.43 -1.53 13.58
C SER A 21 3.29 -1.91 12.38
N ALA A 22 4.26 -2.82 12.56
CA ALA A 22 5.07 -3.33 11.46
C ALA A 22 4.21 -4.07 10.43
N PHE A 23 3.26 -4.89 10.88
CA PHE A 23 2.33 -5.58 9.99
C PHE A 23 1.45 -4.61 9.20
N SER A 24 0.88 -3.60 9.86
CA SER A 24 0.06 -2.58 9.18
C SER A 24 0.86 -1.79 8.15
N PHE A 25 2.12 -1.42 8.46
CA PHE A 25 2.99 -0.73 7.53
C PHE A 25 3.31 -1.59 6.30
N MET A 26 3.71 -2.85 6.50
CA MET A 26 3.97 -3.77 5.39
C MET A 26 2.72 -4.02 4.55
N ASN A 27 1.54 -4.08 5.17
CA ASN A 27 0.28 -4.27 4.45
C ASN A 27 -0.07 -3.05 3.59
N ASP A 28 0.09 -1.83 4.12
CA ASP A 28 -0.12 -0.60 3.34
C ASP A 28 0.84 -0.49 2.15
N GLU A 29 2.12 -0.81 2.37
CA GLU A 29 3.12 -0.84 1.31
C GLU A 29 2.81 -1.93 0.28
N TYR A 30 2.40 -3.13 0.72
CA TYR A 30 2.01 -4.22 -0.15
C TYR A 30 0.80 -3.89 -1.02
N VAL A 31 -0.25 -3.29 -0.44
CA VAL A 31 -1.44 -2.87 -1.21
C VAL A 31 -1.04 -1.84 -2.27
N THR A 32 -0.23 -0.85 -1.90
CA THR A 32 0.27 0.17 -2.84
C THR A 32 1.06 -0.43 -3.98
N TRP A 33 1.98 -1.35 -3.65
CA TRP A 33 2.80 -2.03 -4.65
C TRP A 33 1.97 -2.94 -5.56
N ARG A 34 0.99 -3.67 -5.00
CA ARG A 34 0.06 -4.49 -5.77
C ARG A 34 -0.76 -3.64 -6.73
N ASP A 35 -1.29 -2.51 -6.28
CA ASP A 35 -2.09 -1.62 -7.11
C ASP A 35 -1.22 -0.97 -8.21
N ALA A 36 0.05 -0.70 -7.92
CA ALA A 36 1.01 -0.20 -8.91
C ALA A 36 1.27 -1.22 -10.02
N MET A 37 1.51 -2.48 -9.66
CA MET A 37 1.69 -3.55 -10.66
C MET A 37 0.41 -3.85 -11.43
N ALA A 38 -0.77 -3.76 -10.80
CA ALA A 38 -2.04 -3.91 -11.50
C ALA A 38 -2.25 -2.79 -12.52
N CYS A 39 -1.87 -1.55 -12.18
CA CYS A 39 -1.87 -0.41 -13.08
C CYS A 39 -0.90 -0.64 -14.27
N GLU A 40 0.35 -1.00 -13.99
CA GLU A 40 1.35 -1.26 -15.03
C GLU A 40 0.92 -2.40 -15.96
N ALA A 41 0.43 -3.52 -15.41
CA ALA A 41 -0.05 -4.64 -16.20
C ALA A 41 -1.24 -4.26 -17.10
N LYS A 42 -2.18 -3.45 -16.60
CA LYS A 42 -3.28 -2.91 -17.43
C LYS A 42 -2.72 -2.04 -18.55
N CYS A 43 -1.78 -1.13 -18.28
CA CYS A 43 -1.17 -0.29 -19.31
C CYS A 43 -0.45 -1.08 -20.41
N GLN A 44 0.27 -2.14 -20.02
CA GLN A 44 0.92 -3.04 -20.98
C GLN A 44 -0.08 -3.77 -21.89
N LEU A 45 -1.24 -4.18 -21.35
CA LEU A 45 -2.33 -4.76 -22.15
C LEU A 45 -2.91 -3.78 -23.17
N PHE A 46 -2.90 -2.48 -22.87
CA PHE A 46 -3.31 -1.42 -23.79
C PHE A 46 -2.20 -1.00 -24.77
N GLY A 47 -1.01 -1.61 -24.72
CA GLY A 47 0.11 -1.32 -25.61
C GLY A 47 0.99 -0.14 -25.17
N CYS A 48 0.81 0.37 -23.95
CA CYS A 48 1.66 1.41 -23.36
C CYS A 48 2.89 0.78 -22.69
N LYS A 49 4.03 1.50 -22.67
CA LYS A 49 5.30 1.00 -22.10
C LYS A 49 5.29 0.97 -20.56
N SER A 50 4.66 1.97 -19.94
CA SER A 50 4.65 2.18 -18.50
C SER A 50 3.31 2.76 -18.04
N GLY A 51 2.96 2.50 -16.79
CA GLY A 51 1.79 3.04 -16.12
C GLY A 51 2.17 3.55 -14.74
N ASN A 52 1.72 4.75 -14.39
CA ASN A 52 1.95 5.35 -13.08
C ASN A 52 0.62 5.52 -12.36
N LEU A 53 0.57 5.09 -11.09
CA LEU A 53 -0.56 5.40 -10.22
C LEU A 53 -0.63 6.90 -9.98
N PHE A 54 -1.81 7.48 -10.20
CA PHE A 54 -2.11 8.88 -10.04
C PHE A 54 -3.40 9.02 -9.21
N GLY A 55 -3.30 9.59 -8.02
CA GLY A 55 -4.45 9.76 -7.11
C GLY A 55 -4.03 9.71 -5.65
N GLN A 56 -4.85 10.31 -4.79
CA GLN A 56 -4.57 10.42 -3.35
C GLN A 56 -5.12 9.18 -2.61
N LYS A 57 -4.32 8.57 -1.74
CA LYS A 57 -4.70 7.43 -0.88
C LYS A 57 -5.93 7.69 0.04
N ASP A 58 -6.34 8.95 0.18
CA ASP A 58 -7.39 9.41 1.10
C ASP A 58 -8.80 9.45 0.46
N GLY A 59 -9.23 8.35 -0.16
CA GLY A 59 -10.63 8.16 -0.55
C GLY A 59 -11.08 8.81 -1.86
N GLN A 60 -10.16 9.25 -2.72
CA GLN A 60 -10.46 9.55 -4.13
C GLN A 60 -9.91 8.43 -5.01
N SER A 61 -10.70 8.04 -6.01
CA SER A 61 -10.42 6.94 -6.94
C SER A 61 -8.97 6.96 -7.41
N GLN A 62 -8.23 5.88 -7.12
CA GLN A 62 -6.88 5.72 -7.66
C GLN A 62 -7.01 5.57 -9.17
N ALA A 63 -6.47 6.53 -9.92
CA ALA A 63 -6.41 6.45 -11.37
C ALA A 63 -5.04 5.90 -11.78
N CYS A 64 -5.01 5.16 -12.87
CA CYS A 64 -3.80 4.68 -13.51
C CYS A 64 -3.58 5.54 -14.76
N ARG A 65 -2.44 6.23 -14.84
CA ARG A 65 -2.02 6.98 -16.02
C ARG A 65 -1.06 6.12 -16.83
N CYS A 66 -1.45 5.74 -18.04
CA CYS A 66 -0.56 5.02 -18.95
C CYS A 66 0.22 6.00 -19.82
N GLU A 67 1.55 5.87 -19.84
CA GLU A 67 2.43 6.67 -20.69
C GLU A 67 2.50 6.02 -22.09
N GLY A 68 1.85 6.65 -23.07
CA GLY A 68 1.82 6.27 -24.48
C GLY A 68 1.84 7.50 -25.40
N GLU A 69 1.58 7.32 -26.71
CA GLU A 69 1.47 8.46 -27.65
C GLU A 69 0.24 9.36 -27.38
N GLN A 70 -0.76 8.85 -26.65
CA GLN A 70 -1.88 9.60 -26.10
C GLN A 70 -2.01 9.24 -24.62
N ASP A 71 -2.13 10.26 -23.75
CA ASP A 71 -2.34 10.08 -22.31
C ASP A 71 -3.75 9.51 -22.06
N TYR A 72 -3.86 8.22 -21.76
CA TYR A 72 -5.13 7.61 -21.34
C TYR A 72 -5.21 7.54 -19.81
N LEU A 73 -6.31 8.06 -19.26
CA LEU A 73 -6.63 8.03 -17.83
C LEU A 73 -7.57 6.84 -17.59
N LEU A 74 -7.06 5.78 -16.95
CA LEU A 74 -7.86 4.61 -16.59
C LEU A 74 -8.23 4.72 -15.12
N ILE A 75 -9.53 4.74 -14.82
CA ILE A 75 -10.01 4.66 -13.43
C ILE A 75 -9.90 3.20 -12.99
N LEU A 76 -9.18 2.93 -11.90
CA LEU A 76 -9.21 1.63 -11.23
C LEU A 76 -10.43 1.66 -10.29
N ASP A 77 -11.45 0.88 -10.63
CA ASP A 77 -12.53 0.48 -9.70
C ASP A 77 -12.02 -0.65 -8.79
#